data_AF-A0A963RFK3-F1
#
_entry.id   AF-A0A963RFK3-F1
#
_cell.length_a   1.000
_cell.length_b   1.000
_cell.length_c   1.000
_cell.angle_alpha   90.00
_cell.angle_beta   90.00
_cell.angle_gamma   90.00
#
_symmetry.space_group_name_H-M   'P 1'
#
loop_
_entity.id
_entity.type
_entity.pdbx_description
1 polymer ?
#
loop_
_entity_poly.entity_id
_entity_poly.type
_entity_poly.pdbx_seq_one_letter_code
_entity_poly.pdbx_strand_id
1 'polypeptide(L)'
;MTERSDTGSEALVAGTAEALGASALAGVAEATAKAREDDSKAIRDRRFTIVTDPARDELLTDFGKETLDDRYLLPNEAYQDLFARVADAYADD
;
A
#
# COMPACT_ATOMS: atom_id res chain seq x y z
N MET A 1 12.27 8.22 -11.89
CA MET A 1 11.75 7.77 -10.58
C MET A 1 12.55 6.54 -10.21
N THR A 2 13.55 6.69 -9.34
CA THR A 2 14.49 5.60 -9.05
C THR A 2 13.82 4.59 -8.13
N GLU A 3 13.52 3.39 -8.63
CA GLU A 3 13.18 2.24 -7.80
C GLU A 3 14.33 2.00 -6.83
N ARG A 4 14.12 2.31 -5.55
CA ARG A 4 15.07 1.98 -4.50
C ARG A 4 14.74 0.55 -4.09
N SER A 5 15.36 -0.40 -4.78
CA SER A 5 15.26 -1.83 -4.51
C SER A 5 15.61 -2.13 -3.05
N ASP A 6 14.75 -2.89 -2.37
CA ASP A 6 14.91 -3.29 -0.97
C ASP A 6 15.97 -4.39 -0.82
N THR A 7 17.23 -4.00 -0.98
CA THR A 7 18.40 -4.90 -0.90
C THR A 7 18.55 -5.54 0.48
N GLY A 8 17.95 -4.95 1.53
CA GLY A 8 18.02 -5.46 2.90
C GLY A 8 17.26 -6.77 3.08
N SER A 9 16.05 -6.86 2.50
CA SER A 9 15.25 -8.09 2.54
C SER A 9 15.89 -9.22 1.73
N GLU A 10 16.52 -8.92 0.59
CA GLU A 10 17.21 -9.92 -0.22
C GLU A 10 18.40 -10.57 0.51
N ALA A 11 19.16 -9.79 1.27
CA ALA A 11 20.29 -10.29 2.07
C ALA A 11 19.83 -11.22 3.22
N LEU A 12 18.69 -10.91 3.83
CA LEU A 12 18.09 -11.74 4.90
C LEU A 12 17.53 -13.06 4.37
N VAL A 13 16.93 -13.04 3.16
CA VAL A 13 16.43 -14.25 2.49
C VAL A 13 17.59 -15.17 2.08
N ALA A 14 18.70 -14.61 1.59
CA ALA A 14 19.89 -15.40 1.27
C ALA A 14 20.50 -16.11 2.50
N GLY A 15 20.60 -15.41 3.64
CA GLY A 15 21.14 -15.99 4.88
C GLY A 15 20.22 -17.03 5.55
N THR A 16 18.90 -16.92 5.36
CA THR A 16 17.93 -17.89 5.88
C THR A 16 17.81 -19.15 5.02
N ALA A 17 18.02 -19.02 3.70
CA ALA A 17 18.00 -20.13 2.76
C ALA A 17 19.13 -21.14 2.99
N GLU A 18 20.27 -20.70 3.50
CA GLU A 18 21.43 -21.55 3.78
C GLU A 18 21.27 -22.40 5.06
N ALA A 19 20.39 -21.99 5.98
CA ALA A 19 20.25 -22.61 7.30
C ALA A 19 19.07 -23.59 7.44
N LEU A 20 18.10 -23.56 6.53
CA LEU A 20 16.81 -24.24 6.69
C LEU A 20 16.53 -25.17 5.50
N GLY A 21 16.43 -26.49 5.77
CA GLY A 21 16.21 -27.52 4.75
C GLY A 21 14.96 -27.32 3.87
N ALA A 22 14.87 -28.07 2.77
CA ALA A 22 13.95 -27.83 1.65
C ALA A 22 12.45 -27.63 1.99
N SER A 23 11.92 -28.26 3.05
CA SER A 23 10.52 -28.06 3.46
C SER A 23 10.29 -26.74 4.22
N ALA A 24 11.28 -26.27 4.98
CA ALA A 24 11.25 -24.96 5.60
C ALA A 24 11.45 -23.86 4.54
N LEU A 25 12.24 -24.14 3.50
CA LEU A 25 12.42 -23.24 2.36
C LEU A 25 11.10 -22.95 1.63
N ALA A 26 10.22 -23.94 1.47
CA ALA A 26 8.91 -23.76 0.84
C ALA A 26 7.97 -22.86 1.67
N GLY A 27 7.91 -23.07 2.99
CA GLY A 27 7.11 -22.23 3.89
C GLY A 27 7.64 -20.79 3.99
N VAL A 28 8.97 -20.61 3.96
CA VAL A 28 9.61 -19.29 3.94
C VAL A 28 9.42 -18.60 2.59
N ALA A 29 9.46 -19.34 1.48
CA ALA A 29 9.19 -18.79 0.15
C ALA A 29 7.74 -18.30 0.01
N GLU A 30 6.77 -19.04 0.54
CA GLU A 30 5.36 -18.63 0.52
C GLU A 30 5.11 -17.42 1.44
N ALA A 31 5.71 -17.40 2.64
CA ALA A 31 5.62 -16.26 3.55
C ALA A 31 6.29 -14.99 2.99
N THR A 32 7.43 -15.12 2.32
CA THR A 32 8.11 -13.98 1.68
C THR A 32 7.39 -13.49 0.43
N ALA A 33 6.74 -14.38 -0.33
CA ALA A 33 5.87 -13.99 -1.45
C ALA A 33 4.64 -13.22 -0.95
N LYS A 34 3.99 -13.69 0.12
CA LYS A 34 2.85 -12.98 0.73
C LYS A 34 3.24 -11.65 1.37
N ALA A 35 4.42 -11.60 2.02
CA ALA A 35 4.94 -10.36 2.59
C ALA A 35 5.22 -9.31 1.51
N ARG A 36 5.78 -9.72 0.35
CA ARG A 36 5.95 -8.83 -0.82
C ARG A 36 4.64 -8.28 -1.37
N GLU A 37 3.53 -9.03 -1.27
CA GLU A 37 2.21 -8.51 -1.65
C GLU A 37 1.62 -7.52 -0.63
N ASP A 38 2.02 -7.61 0.64
CA ASP A 38 1.53 -6.78 1.76
C ASP A 38 2.53 -5.68 2.16
N ASP A 39 3.38 -5.25 1.23
CA ASP A 39 4.32 -4.15 1.46
C ASP A 39 3.59 -2.82 1.74
N SER A 40 4.26 -1.86 2.37
CA SER A 40 3.73 -0.53 2.73
C SER A 40 3.27 0.33 1.53
N LYS A 41 3.37 -0.20 0.31
CA LYS A 41 2.97 0.42 -0.97
C LYS A 41 1.79 -0.28 -1.63
N ALA A 42 1.35 -1.42 -1.10
CA ALA A 42 0.23 -2.17 -1.63
C ALA A 42 -1.07 -1.38 -1.47
N ILE A 43 -1.87 -1.35 -2.55
CA ILE A 43 -3.22 -0.79 -2.54
C ILE A 43 -4.16 -1.91 -2.09
N ARG A 44 -4.75 -1.75 -0.91
CA ARG A 44 -5.69 -2.73 -0.34
C ARG A 44 -7.10 -2.49 -0.86
N ASP A 45 -7.85 -3.57 -1.02
CA ASP A 45 -9.29 -3.51 -1.24
C ASP A 45 -10.00 -2.93 -0.01
N ARG A 46 -11.09 -2.20 -0.24
CA ARG A 46 -11.87 -1.55 0.83
C ARG A 46 -12.58 -2.60 1.68
N ARG A 47 -12.52 -2.43 3.01
CA ARG A 47 -13.19 -3.30 3.98
C ARG A 47 -14.66 -2.92 4.18
N PHE A 48 -14.97 -1.63 4.08
CA PHE A 48 -16.29 -1.07 4.31
C PHE A 48 -16.83 -0.41 3.04
N THR A 49 -18.16 -0.39 2.91
CA THR A 49 -18.84 0.36 1.85
C THR A 49 -18.89 1.83 2.24
N ILE A 50 -18.03 2.64 1.62
CA ILE A 50 -17.95 4.08 1.86
C ILE A 50 -18.55 4.82 0.67
N VAL A 51 -19.56 5.65 0.93
CA VAL A 51 -20.22 6.47 -0.09
C VAL A 51 -19.37 7.72 -0.35
N THR A 52 -18.99 7.92 -1.61
CA THR A 52 -18.25 9.10 -2.08
C THR A 52 -19.16 10.00 -2.93
N ASP A 53 -18.88 11.30 -2.91
CA ASP A 53 -19.57 12.29 -3.73
C ASP A 53 -18.55 13.25 -4.38
N PRO A 54 -18.30 13.14 -5.69
CA PRO A 54 -17.33 13.99 -6.40
C PRO A 54 -17.63 15.49 -6.31
N ALA A 55 -18.88 15.91 -6.07
CA ALA A 55 -19.22 17.32 -5.93
C ALA A 55 -18.51 17.98 -4.72
N ARG A 56 -18.07 17.18 -3.76
CA ARG A 56 -17.34 17.68 -2.58
C ARG A 56 -15.92 18.14 -2.91
N ASP A 57 -15.40 17.82 -4.09
CA ASP A 57 -14.10 18.33 -4.56
C ASP A 57 -14.13 19.86 -4.78
N GLU A 58 -15.33 20.45 -4.92
CA GLU A 58 -15.52 21.90 -4.98
C GLU A 58 -15.19 22.61 -3.65
N LEU A 59 -15.19 21.87 -2.53
CA LEU A 59 -14.84 22.42 -1.22
C LEU A 59 -13.32 22.54 -1.01
N LEU A 60 -12.52 21.94 -1.89
CA LEU A 60 -11.07 22.04 -1.85
C LEU A 60 -10.61 23.30 -2.58
N THR A 61 -9.74 24.07 -1.94
CA THR A 61 -9.07 25.21 -2.59
C THR A 61 -8.06 24.71 -3.61
N ASP A 62 -7.69 25.57 -4.57
CA ASP A 62 -6.68 25.22 -5.58
C ASP A 62 -5.36 24.79 -4.94
N PHE A 63 -4.89 25.53 -3.93
CA PHE A 63 -3.70 25.15 -3.16
C PHE A 63 -3.86 23.79 -2.46
N GLY A 64 -5.06 23.49 -1.94
CA GLY A 64 -5.37 22.20 -1.32
C GLY A 64 -5.28 21.05 -2.32
N LYS A 65 -5.86 21.23 -3.52
CA LYS A 65 -5.82 20.24 -4.61
C LYS A 65 -4.38 19.94 -5.05
N GLU A 66 -3.61 20.98 -5.36
CA GLU A 66 -2.20 20.86 -5.74
C GLU A 66 -1.37 20.14 -4.68
N THR A 67 -1.63 20.43 -3.40
CA THR A 67 -0.94 19.76 -2.28
C THR A 67 -1.27 18.26 -2.21
N LEU A 68 -2.52 17.89 -2.48
CA LEU A 68 -2.96 16.50 -2.49
C LEU A 68 -2.39 15.74 -3.69
N ASP A 69 -2.37 16.36 -4.87
CA ASP A 69 -1.82 15.79 -6.11
C ASP A 69 -0.32 15.49 -5.98
N ASP A 70 0.44 16.37 -5.35
CA ASP A 70 1.90 16.24 -5.24
C ASP A 70 2.34 15.03 -4.38
N ARG A 71 1.60 14.68 -3.33
CA ARG A 71 2.09 13.74 -2.30
C ARG A 71 1.11 12.69 -1.78
N TYR A 72 -0.19 12.85 -2.00
CA TYR A 72 -1.21 12.06 -1.30
C TYR A 72 -2.01 11.13 -2.21
N LEU A 73 -2.24 11.51 -3.46
CA LEU A 73 -2.95 10.66 -4.41
C LEU A 73 -2.07 9.51 -4.91
N LEU A 74 -2.65 8.32 -4.93
CA LEU A 74 -2.11 7.16 -5.63
C LEU A 74 -2.44 7.23 -7.14
N PRO A 75 -1.76 6.44 -7.99
CA PRO A 75 -2.07 6.39 -9.41
C PRO A 75 -3.55 6.05 -9.65
N ASN A 76 -4.23 6.85 -10.47
CA ASN A 76 -5.66 6.72 -10.78
C ASN A 76 -6.61 6.88 -9.57
N GLU A 77 -6.17 7.54 -8.48
CA GLU A 77 -7.00 7.85 -7.32
C GLU A 77 -7.59 9.27 -7.44
N ALA A 78 -8.89 9.44 -7.15
CA ALA A 78 -9.51 10.76 -7.03
C ALA A 78 -9.47 11.28 -5.57
N TYR A 79 -9.71 12.57 -5.35
CA TYR A 79 -9.68 13.16 -4.00
C TYR A 79 -10.66 12.49 -3.02
N GLN A 80 -11.88 12.17 -3.47
CA GLN A 80 -12.84 11.47 -2.61
C GLN A 80 -12.41 10.03 -2.31
N ASP A 81 -11.68 9.38 -3.21
CA ASP A 81 -11.16 8.04 -2.99
C ASP A 81 -10.05 8.01 -1.94
N LEU A 82 -9.19 9.04 -1.93
CA LEU A 82 -8.21 9.25 -0.85
C LEU A 82 -8.90 9.32 0.52
N PHE A 83 -9.95 10.13 0.64
CA PHE A 83 -10.68 10.27 1.90
C PHE A 83 -11.37 8.95 2.29
N ALA A 84 -11.96 8.23 1.33
CA ALA A 84 -12.55 6.94 1.57
C ALA A 84 -11.50 5.91 2.04
N ARG A 85 -10.33 5.87 1.42
CA ARG A 85 -9.24 4.96 1.83
C ARG A 85 -8.77 5.23 3.25
N VAL A 86 -8.61 6.51 3.63
CA VAL A 86 -8.23 6.86 5.00
C VAL A 86 -9.33 6.48 5.98
N ALA A 87 -10.60 6.74 5.65
CA ALA A 87 -11.73 6.35 6.48
C ALA A 87 -11.80 4.81 6.67
N ASP A 88 -11.59 4.04 5.61
CA ASP A 88 -11.58 2.57 5.66
C ASP A 88 -10.48 2.01 6.58
N ALA A 89 -9.31 2.65 6.59
CA ALA A 89 -8.17 2.23 7.40
C ALA A 89 -8.37 2.45 8.91
N TYR A 90 -9.19 3.44 9.29
CA TYR A 90 -9.42 3.83 10.68
C TYR A 90 -10.83 3.53 11.21
N ALA A 91 -11.74 3.05 10.36
CA ALA A 91 -13.06 2.62 10.79
C ALA A 91 -12.96 1.42 11.74
N ASP A 92 -13.81 1.42 12.76
CA ASP A 92 -14.07 0.29 13.65
C ASP A 92 -15.53 -0.11 13.48
N ASP A 93 -15.82 -1.40 13.61
CA ASP A 93 -17.16 -2.00 13.43
C ASP A 93 -18.06 -1.75 14.67
#